data_AF-A0A3C0NPM6-F1
#
_entry.id   AF-A0A3C0NPM6-F1
#
_cell.length_a   1.000
_cell.length_b   1.000
_cell.length_c   1.000
_cell.angle_alpha   90.00
_cell.angle_beta   90.00
_cell.angle_gamma   90.00
#
_symmetry.space_group_name_H-M   'P 1'
#
loop_
_entity.id
_entity.type
_entity.pdbx_description
1 polymer ?
#
loop_
_entity_poly.entity_id
_entity_poly.type
_entity_poly.pdbx_seq_one_letter_code
_entity_poly.pdbx_strand_id
1 'polypeptide(L)'
;MERKEIINNLKRDGAWYRFNGIIFASVENLADEEIFKLLRYLKDDQVQMAGRPIGWYAIAALDMFGAEKYTGSDPDIVRFVSEYPDIVQGIQEAERKKNLSRN
;
A
#
# COMPACT_ATOMS: atom_id res chain seq x y z
N MET A 1 -7.77 -3.96 -9.81
CA MET A 1 -7.97 -2.52 -10.16
C MET A 1 -7.01 -2.18 -11.29
N GLU A 2 -7.36 -1.32 -12.26
CA GLU A 2 -6.42 -1.05 -13.36
C GLU A 2 -5.22 -0.21 -12.90
N ARG A 3 -4.02 -0.42 -13.47
CA ARG A 3 -2.79 0.35 -13.14
C ARG A 3 -3.04 1.87 -13.19
N LYS A 4 -3.79 2.35 -14.18
CA LYS A 4 -4.13 3.77 -14.34
C LYS A 4 -4.93 4.30 -13.14
N GLU A 5 -5.88 3.52 -12.64
CA GLU A 5 -6.69 3.89 -11.48
C GLU A 5 -5.84 3.90 -10.21
N ILE A 6 -4.93 2.94 -10.05
CA ILE A 6 -3.99 2.86 -8.93
C ILE A 6 -3.10 4.13 -8.90
N ILE A 7 -2.54 4.52 -10.04
CA ILE A 7 -1.74 5.75 -10.15
C ILE A 7 -2.56 6.99 -9.84
N ASN A 8 -3.79 7.07 -10.36
CA ASN A 8 -4.68 8.18 -10.08
C ASN A 8 -4.99 8.28 -8.58
N ASN A 9 -5.21 7.14 -7.92
CA ASN A 9 -5.45 7.07 -6.48
C ASN A 9 -4.23 7.52 -5.66
N LEU A 10 -3.02 7.11 -6.05
CA LEU A 10 -1.77 7.55 -5.42
C LEU A 10 -1.52 9.06 -5.55
N LYS A 11 -1.93 9.66 -6.67
CA LYS A 11 -1.78 11.11 -6.94
C LYS A 11 -2.87 11.97 -6.32
N ARG A 12 -3.99 11.38 -5.89
CA ARG A 12 -5.17 12.13 -5.44
C ARG A 12 -5.06 12.55 -3.98
N ASP A 13 -5.70 13.67 -3.65
CA ASP A 13 -5.88 14.11 -2.27
C ASP A 13 -6.93 13.27 -1.55
N GLY A 14 -6.64 12.92 -0.30
CA GLY A 14 -7.52 12.16 0.58
C GLY A 14 -6.97 10.80 0.95
N ALA A 15 -7.02 10.49 2.25
CA ALA A 15 -6.48 9.26 2.84
C ALA A 15 -7.02 8.01 2.15
N TRP A 16 -8.33 7.97 1.90
CA TRP A 16 -9.01 6.85 1.26
C TRP A 16 -8.42 6.49 -0.11
N TYR A 17 -8.14 7.50 -0.95
CA TYR A 17 -7.59 7.27 -2.28
C TYR A 17 -6.15 6.78 -2.20
N ARG A 18 -5.30 7.46 -1.42
CA ARG A 18 -3.89 7.09 -1.27
C ARG A 18 -3.74 5.70 -0.68
N PHE A 19 -4.50 5.38 0.36
CA PHE A 19 -4.57 4.05 0.95
C PHE A 19 -4.92 2.98 -0.10
N ASN A 20 -6.00 3.18 -0.86
CA ASN A 20 -6.39 2.23 -1.90
C ASN A 20 -5.31 2.11 -2.98
N GLY A 21 -4.69 3.22 -3.39
CA GLY A 21 -3.58 3.22 -4.33
C GLY A 21 -2.42 2.35 -3.85
N ILE A 22 -2.00 2.51 -2.59
CA ILE A 22 -0.89 1.75 -1.99
C ILE A 22 -1.24 0.27 -1.88
N ILE A 23 -2.43 -0.04 -1.36
CA ILE A 23 -2.89 -1.41 -1.17
C ILE A 23 -3.01 -2.14 -2.51
N PHE A 24 -3.70 -1.55 -3.49
CA PHE A 24 -3.88 -2.21 -4.79
C PHE A 24 -2.60 -2.23 -5.62
N ALA A 25 -1.66 -1.28 -5.45
CA ALA A 25 -0.32 -1.44 -6.01
C ALA A 25 0.36 -2.70 -5.48
N SER A 26 0.25 -2.96 -4.18
CA SER A 26 0.85 -4.13 -3.52
C SER A 26 0.16 -5.44 -3.88
N VAL A 27 -1.18 -5.47 -3.89
CA VAL A 27 -1.99 -6.65 -4.29
C VAL A 27 -1.69 -7.06 -5.73
N GLU A 28 -1.59 -6.10 -6.64
CA GLU A 28 -1.35 -6.34 -8.07
C GLU A 28 0.15 -6.46 -8.40
N ASN A 29 1.03 -6.43 -7.37
CA ASN A 29 2.49 -6.47 -7.48
C ASN A 29 3.07 -5.48 -8.51
N LEU A 30 2.59 -4.23 -8.49
CA LEU A 30 3.03 -3.16 -9.41
C LEU A 30 4.35 -2.53 -8.95
N ALA A 31 5.44 -3.27 -9.13
CA ALA A 31 6.80 -2.90 -8.74
C ALA A 31 7.55 -2.14 -9.85
N ASP A 32 7.05 -0.96 -10.24
CA ASP A 32 7.67 -0.10 -11.26
C ASP A 32 8.08 1.28 -10.72
N GLU A 33 8.99 1.97 -11.41
CA GLU A 33 9.62 3.20 -10.91
C GLU A 33 8.64 4.37 -10.72
N GLU A 34 7.53 4.42 -11.50
CA GLU A 34 6.50 5.43 -11.30
C GLU A 34 5.78 5.19 -9.97
N ILE A 35 5.43 3.93 -9.67
CA ILE A 35 4.83 3.54 -8.40
C ILE A 35 5.78 3.84 -7.25
N PHE A 36 7.05 3.45 -7.34
CA PHE A 36 8.03 3.72 -6.28
C PHE A 36 8.20 5.21 -6.02
N LYS A 37 8.25 6.05 -7.06
CA LYS A 37 8.31 7.51 -6.89
C LYS A 37 7.10 8.04 -6.13
N LEU A 38 5.90 7.57 -6.43
CA LEU A 38 4.67 7.98 -5.74
C LEU A 38 4.64 7.49 -4.29
N LEU A 39 5.04 6.25 -4.03
CA LEU A 39 5.13 5.71 -2.67
C LEU A 39 6.14 6.50 -1.83
N ARG A 40 7.32 6.81 -2.38
CA ARG A 40 8.34 7.63 -1.71
C ARG A 40 7.80 9.00 -1.30
N TYR A 41 7.02 9.65 -2.17
CA TYR A 41 6.38 10.92 -1.88
C TYR A 41 5.38 10.83 -0.71
N LEU A 42 4.73 9.68 -0.54
CA LEU A 42 3.73 9.47 0.51
C LEU A 42 4.32 9.05 1.86
N LYS A 43 5.62 8.74 1.97
CA LYS A 43 6.24 8.26 3.22
C LYS A 43 6.05 9.21 4.41
N ASP A 44 5.99 10.50 4.16
CA ASP A 44 5.84 11.52 5.19
C ASP A 44 4.36 11.88 5.46
N ASP A 45 3.41 11.26 4.76
CA ASP A 45 1.97 11.53 4.90
C ASP A 45 1.44 11.05 6.26
N GLN A 46 1.11 12.01 7.12
CA GLN A 46 0.60 11.77 8.47
C GLN A 46 -0.92 11.59 8.54
N VAL A 47 -1.64 11.69 7.42
CA VAL A 47 -3.09 11.50 7.41
C VAL A 47 -3.41 10.06 7.79
N GLN A 48 -4.38 9.88 8.69
CA GLN A 48 -4.75 8.58 9.23
C GLN A 48 -5.72 7.83 8.32
N MET A 49 -5.49 6.53 8.14
CA MET A 49 -6.42 5.60 7.51
C MET A 49 -6.32 4.22 8.17
N ALA A 50 -7.48 3.64 8.53
CA ALA A 50 -7.56 2.38 9.28
C ALA A 50 -6.64 2.34 10.52
N GLY A 51 -6.55 3.47 11.23
CA GLY A 51 -5.80 3.60 12.49
C GLY A 51 -4.29 3.78 12.36
N ARG A 52 -3.75 3.95 11.14
CA ARG A 52 -2.33 4.19 10.90
C ARG A 52 -2.11 5.36 9.91
N PRO A 53 -0.99 6.09 9.96
CA PRO A 53 -0.62 7.07 8.94
C PRO A 53 -0.47 6.45 7.55
N ILE A 54 -0.89 7.16 6.49
CA ILE A 54 -0.66 6.76 5.09
C ILE A 54 0.81 6.48 4.81
N GLY A 55 1.71 7.27 5.40
CA GLY A 55 3.15 7.08 5.28
C GLY A 55 3.65 5.71 5.72
N TRP A 56 2.99 5.08 6.72
CA TRP A 56 3.37 3.75 7.17
C TRP A 56 3.03 2.68 6.11
N TYR A 57 1.87 2.81 5.45
CA TYR A 57 1.51 1.96 4.32
C TYR A 57 2.50 2.12 3.18
N ALA A 58 2.93 3.36 2.89
CA ALA A 58 3.90 3.61 1.82
C ALA A 58 5.27 3.00 2.13
N ILE A 59 5.76 3.13 3.38
CA ILE A 59 6.99 2.50 3.87
C ILE A 59 6.89 0.98 3.74
N ALA A 60 5.80 0.38 4.23
CA ALA A 60 5.63 -1.06 4.22
C ALA A 60 5.51 -1.64 2.79
N ALA A 61 4.83 -0.94 1.88
CA ALA A 61 4.78 -1.33 0.47
C ALA A 61 6.16 -1.29 -0.20
N LEU A 62 6.96 -0.24 0.03
CA LEU A 62 8.32 -0.16 -0.48
C LEU A 62 9.22 -1.28 0.06
N ASP A 63 9.07 -1.64 1.34
CA ASP A 63 9.81 -2.74 1.97
C ASP A 63 9.42 -4.09 1.37
N MET A 64 8.12 -4.32 1.23
CA MET A 64 7.54 -5.52 0.62
C MET A 64 8.03 -5.72 -0.82
N PHE A 65 8.07 -4.65 -1.63
CA PHE A 65 8.63 -4.71 -2.99
C PHE A 65 10.15 -4.90 -3.04
N GLY A 66 10.85 -4.77 -1.90
CA GLY A 66 12.32 -4.78 -1.85
C GLY A 66 12.96 -3.53 -2.45
N ALA A 67 12.18 -2.47 -2.69
CA ALA A 67 12.67 -1.22 -3.27
C ALA A 67 13.38 -0.35 -2.21
N GLU A 68 12.87 -0.31 -0.99
CA GLU A 68 13.51 0.34 0.16
C GLU A 68 13.18 -0.40 1.44
N LYS A 69 14.21 -0.87 2.17
CA LYS A 69 14.00 -1.47 3.49
C LYS A 69 13.81 -0.40 4.56
N TYR A 70 12.85 -0.61 5.46
CA TYR A 70 12.70 0.23 6.64
C TYR A 70 13.84 -0.05 7.63
N THR A 71 14.64 0.95 7.93
CA THR A 71 15.79 0.84 8.87
C THR A 71 15.60 1.62 10.16
N GLY A 72 14.40 2.14 10.41
CA GLY A 72 14.09 2.88 11.63
C GLY A 72 13.86 1.95 12.83
N SER A 73 13.79 2.54 14.02
CA SER A 73 13.66 1.82 15.29
C SER A 73 12.30 2.01 15.97
N ASP A 74 11.34 2.66 15.31
CA ASP A 74 10.00 2.83 15.88
C ASP A 74 9.30 1.46 15.94
N PRO A 75 8.99 0.93 17.13
CA PRO A 75 8.46 -0.42 17.28
C PRO A 75 7.09 -0.59 16.61
N ASP A 76 6.29 0.47 16.51
CA ASP A 76 4.99 0.39 15.87
C ASP A 76 5.11 0.31 14.34
N ILE A 77 6.06 1.03 13.75
CA ILE A 77 6.35 0.94 12.31
C ILE A 77 6.97 -0.42 11.99
N VAL A 78 7.95 -0.88 12.78
CA VAL A 78 8.59 -2.19 12.59
C VAL A 78 7.53 -3.30 12.58
N ARG A 79 6.64 -3.30 13.56
CA ARG A 79 5.54 -4.26 13.63
C ARG A 79 4.64 -4.15 12.41
N PHE A 80 4.24 -2.94 12.04
CA PHE A 80 3.35 -2.74 10.89
C PHE A 80 3.97 -3.20 9.57
N VAL A 81 5.24 -2.91 9.33
CA VAL A 81 5.98 -3.41 8.14
C VAL A 81 5.98 -4.93 8.11
N SER A 82 6.14 -5.60 9.26
CA SER A 82 6.08 -7.06 9.33
C SER A 82 4.68 -7.65 9.11
N GLU A 83 3.62 -6.94 9.51
CA GLU A 83 2.22 -7.36 9.34
C GLU A 83 1.67 -7.09 7.93
N TYR A 84 2.25 -6.12 7.22
CA TYR A 84 1.72 -5.63 5.95
C TYR A 84 1.53 -6.69 4.85
N PRO A 85 2.47 -7.65 4.63
CA PRO A 85 2.26 -8.72 3.66
C PRO A 85 1.00 -9.55 3.91
N ASP A 86 0.68 -9.83 5.18
CA ASP A 86 -0.52 -10.58 5.56
C ASP A 86 -1.80 -9.78 5.26
N ILE A 87 -1.77 -8.45 5.46
CA ILE A 87 -2.85 -7.55 5.08
C ILE A 87 -3.10 -7.61 3.57
N VAL A 88 -2.03 -7.52 2.77
CA VAL A 88 -2.11 -7.59 1.30
C VAL A 88 -2.69 -8.94 0.85
N GLN A 89 -2.22 -10.05 1.43
CA GLN A 89 -2.74 -11.38 1.14
C GLN A 89 -4.23 -11.49 1.49
N GLY A 90 -4.66 -11.02 2.66
CA GLY A 90 -6.06 -11.07 3.07
C GLY A 90 -7.00 -10.32 2.09
N ILE A 91 -6.55 -9.18 1.56
CA ILE A 91 -7.31 -8.41 0.57
C ILE A 91 -7.34 -9.14 -0.78
N GLN A 92 -6.21 -9.72 -1.21
CA GLN A 92 -6.13 -10.50 -2.44
C GLN A 92 -7.10 -11.70 -2.41
N GLU A 93 -7.18 -12.41 -1.28
CA GLU A 93 -8.12 -13.52 -1.10
C GLU A 93 -9.59 -13.08 -1.14
N ALA A 94 -9.90 -11.92 -0.53
CA ALA A 94 -11.24 -11.36 -0.53
C ALA A 94 -11.70 -10.99 -1.95
N GLU A 95 -10.84 -10.34 -2.75
CA GLU A 95 -11.14 -9.97 -4.13
C GLU A 95 -11.32 -11.21 -5.03
N ARG A 96 -10.52 -12.26 -4.82
CA ARG A 96 -10.70 -13.54 -5.53
C ARG A 96 -12.08 -14.16 -5.25
N LYS A 97 -12.51 -14.21 -3.99
CA LYS A 97 -13.82 -14.77 -3.60
C LYS A 97 -14.98 -13.97 -4.21
N LYS A 98 -14.88 -12.65 -4.21
CA LYS A 98 -15.88 -11.75 -4.81
C LYS A 98 -16.02 -11.99 -6.32
N ASN A 99 -14.92 -12.19 -7.04
CA ASN A 99 -14.98 -12.49 -8.47
C ASN A 99 -15.58 -13.87 -8.77
N LEU A 100 -15.34 -14.87 -7.92
CA LEU A 100 -15.98 -16.18 -8.04
C LEU A 100 -17.49 -16.14 -7.79
N SER A 101 -17.95 -15.30 -6.86
CA SER A 101 -19.39 -15.14 -6.56
C SER A 101 -20.20 -14.38 -7.62
N ARG A 102 -19.52 -13.76 -8.59
CA ARG A 102 -20.12 -12.95 -9.66
C ARG A 102 -20.25 -13.69 -11.00
N ASN A 103 -19.70 -14.89 -11.09
CA ASN A 103 -19.78 -15.79 -12.24
C ASN A 103 -20.74 -16.93 -11.95
#